data_AF-A0A2K9AK38-F1
#
_entry.id   AF-A0A2K9AK38-F1
#
_cell.length_a   1.000
_cell.length_b   1.000
_cell.length_c   1.000
_cell.angle_alpha   90.00
_cell.angle_beta   90.00
_cell.angle_gamma   90.00
#
_symmetry.space_group_name_H-M   'P 1'
#
loop_
_entity.id
_entity.type
_entity.pdbx_description
1 polymer ?
#
loop_
_entity_poly.entity_id
_entity_poly.type
_entity_poly.pdbx_seq_one_letter_code
_entity_poly.pdbx_strand_id
1 'polypeptide(L)'
;MVLNKSSIKLAFLGYLLLMCGLATAADSNKDKLKQMLDGNSKPQASSGIPDDFLTGHWIGMYDYDNRTADTPPANTFTMVMEKTPQSVAGIILEPDLNPQFYAQIAEVINPKVNGKKFTFTKKYNSGTTIEYSLEADLPSRVLYGTWSIKNGPSGIVQMGKIEAKDFQ
;
A
#
# COMPACT_ATOMS: atom_id res chain seq x y z
N MET A 1 23.41 -62.06 40.46
CA MET A 1 24.14 -61.60 39.27
C MET A 1 23.25 -61.81 38.06
N VAL A 2 22.47 -60.79 37.68
CA VAL A 2 21.49 -60.84 36.59
C VAL A 2 21.99 -59.91 35.50
N LEU A 3 22.28 -60.46 34.31
CA LEU A 3 22.76 -59.74 33.14
C LEU A 3 21.74 -58.69 32.67
N ASN A 4 22.18 -57.43 32.58
CA ASN A 4 21.34 -56.34 32.11
C ASN A 4 21.43 -56.24 30.57
N LYS A 5 20.30 -56.50 29.89
CA LYS A 5 20.13 -56.60 28.42
C LYS A 5 20.30 -55.29 27.64
N SER A 6 20.84 -54.23 28.24
CA SER A 6 20.86 -52.87 27.66
C SER A 6 22.13 -52.58 26.85
N SER A 7 23.27 -53.17 27.21
CA SER A 7 24.58 -52.81 26.64
C SER A 7 24.82 -53.36 25.23
N ILE A 8 24.09 -54.39 24.82
CA ILE A 8 24.23 -55.03 23.50
C ILE A 8 23.53 -54.21 22.40
N LYS A 9 22.48 -53.44 22.75
CA LYS A 9 21.74 -52.62 21.79
C LYS A 9 22.49 -51.35 21.36
N LEU A 10 23.31 -50.76 22.25
CA LEU A 10 24.12 -49.60 21.90
C LEU A 10 25.30 -49.95 20.99
N ALA A 11 25.89 -51.14 21.14
CA ALA A 11 26.98 -51.59 20.28
C ALA A 11 26.53 -51.84 18.83
N PHE A 12 25.29 -52.29 18.63
CA PHE A 12 24.73 -52.51 17.28
C PHE A 12 24.37 -51.20 16.55
N LEU A 13 23.93 -50.16 17.26
CA LEU A 13 23.60 -48.87 16.64
C LEU A 13 24.87 -48.09 16.26
N GLY A 14 25.95 -48.24 17.04
CA GLY A 14 27.26 -47.64 16.74
C GLY A 14 27.92 -48.24 15.50
N TYR A 15 27.75 -49.55 15.25
CA TYR A 15 28.34 -50.21 14.07
C TYR A 15 27.55 -49.95 12.78
N LEU A 16 26.23 -49.73 12.87
CA LEU A 16 25.39 -49.40 11.70
C LEU A 16 25.67 -47.98 11.14
N LEU A 17 26.06 -47.04 12.01
CA LEU A 17 26.41 -45.67 11.62
C LEU A 17 27.82 -45.55 11.00
N LEU A 18 28.68 -46.56 11.17
CA LEU A 18 30.07 -46.54 10.71
C LEU A 18 30.31 -47.25 9.36
N MET A 19 29.31 -47.96 8.83
CA MET A 19 29.41 -48.70 7.55
C MET A 19 28.58 -48.11 6.39
N CYS A 20 27.90 -46.98 6.58
CA CYS A 20 27.45 -46.14 5.45
C CYS A 20 28.54 -45.12 5.12
N GLY A 21 29.67 -45.65 4.68
CA GLY A 21 30.76 -44.86 4.13
C GLY A 21 30.33 -44.14 2.86
N LEU A 22 30.64 -42.84 2.85
CA LEU A 22 31.38 -42.14 1.80
C LEU A 22 30.67 -41.74 0.50
N ALA A 23 30.85 -40.45 0.25
CA ALA A 23 31.00 -39.76 -1.03
C ALA A 23 29.77 -39.09 -1.64
N THR A 24 29.95 -37.78 -1.81
CA THR A 24 29.24 -36.84 -2.70
C THR A 24 27.91 -36.25 -2.21
N ALA A 25 27.98 -35.19 -1.40
CA ALA A 25 27.03 -34.05 -1.43
C ALA A 25 27.33 -32.98 -0.34
N ALA A 26 28.59 -32.61 -0.11
CA ALA A 26 28.91 -31.52 0.83
C ALA A 26 28.99 -30.14 0.15
N ASP A 27 29.34 -30.08 -1.14
CA ASP A 27 29.38 -28.81 -1.88
C ASP A 27 28.00 -28.38 -2.42
N SER A 28 27.10 -29.34 -2.69
CA SER A 28 25.77 -29.05 -3.25
C SER A 28 24.87 -28.24 -2.31
N ASN A 29 24.97 -28.43 -0.98
CA ASN A 29 24.14 -27.68 -0.04
C ASN A 29 24.69 -26.28 0.21
N LYS A 30 26.01 -26.08 0.21
CA LYS A 30 26.60 -24.75 0.30
C LYS A 30 26.27 -23.94 -0.94
N ASP A 31 26.38 -24.54 -2.13
CA ASP A 31 26.02 -23.89 -3.39
C ASP A 31 24.52 -23.67 -3.52
N LYS A 32 23.66 -24.59 -3.06
CA LYS A 32 22.20 -24.35 -2.99
C LYS A 32 21.83 -23.27 -1.97
N LEU A 33 22.46 -23.25 -0.80
CA LEU A 33 22.22 -22.22 0.21
C LEU A 33 22.70 -20.86 -0.30
N LYS A 34 23.85 -20.83 -0.97
CA LYS A 34 24.39 -19.64 -1.63
C LYS A 34 23.53 -19.23 -2.83
N GLN A 35 22.95 -20.16 -3.58
CA GLN A 35 22.02 -19.89 -4.68
C GLN A 35 20.63 -19.48 -4.19
N MET A 36 20.23 -19.83 -2.97
CA MET A 36 19.05 -19.30 -2.28
C MET A 36 19.31 -17.92 -1.66
N LEU A 37 20.55 -17.63 -1.25
CA LEU A 37 20.98 -16.32 -0.71
C LEU A 37 21.31 -15.30 -1.81
N ASP A 38 21.97 -15.73 -2.89
CA ASP A 38 22.28 -14.96 -4.10
C ASP A 38 21.09 -14.92 -5.07
N GLY A 39 20.19 -15.91 -4.95
CA GLY A 39 18.81 -15.90 -5.46
C GLY A 39 17.88 -15.05 -4.61
N ASN A 40 18.43 -14.19 -3.74
CA ASN A 40 17.85 -12.89 -3.50
C ASN A 40 17.60 -12.29 -4.88
N SER A 41 16.34 -12.39 -5.31
CA SER A 41 15.62 -11.22 -5.79
C SER A 41 16.41 -10.00 -5.32
N LYS A 42 17.02 -9.25 -6.26
CA LYS A 42 17.20 -7.82 -6.04
C LYS A 42 16.00 -7.43 -5.21
N PRO A 43 16.13 -6.84 -4.00
CA PRO A 43 14.95 -6.30 -3.36
C PRO A 43 14.33 -5.49 -4.47
N GLN A 44 13.19 -5.98 -4.99
CA GLN A 44 12.43 -5.23 -5.94
C GLN A 44 11.96 -4.17 -4.98
N ALA A 45 12.75 -3.08 -4.91
CA ALA A 45 12.53 -1.97 -4.01
C ALA A 45 11.05 -1.77 -4.15
N SER A 46 10.28 -2.12 -3.11
CA SER A 46 8.84 -2.04 -3.23
C SER A 46 8.66 -0.59 -3.54
N SER A 47 8.36 -0.27 -4.80
CA SER A 47 8.49 1.08 -5.30
C SER A 47 7.27 1.76 -4.75
N GLY A 48 7.37 2.10 -3.47
CA GLY A 48 6.38 2.81 -2.73
C GLY A 48 6.15 4.11 -3.45
N ILE A 49 5.05 4.76 -3.10
CA ILE A 49 4.77 6.06 -3.67
C ILE A 49 5.91 7.02 -3.29
N PRO A 50 6.63 7.60 -4.26
CA PRO A 50 7.69 8.56 -3.98
C PRO A 50 7.17 9.80 -3.23
N ASP A 51 8.02 10.43 -2.43
CA ASP A 51 7.67 11.60 -1.63
C ASP A 51 7.25 12.80 -2.50
N ASP A 52 7.92 12.98 -3.64
CA ASP A 52 7.60 14.02 -4.62
C ASP A 52 6.27 13.76 -5.33
N PHE A 53 5.86 12.50 -5.46
CA PHE A 53 4.52 12.16 -5.93
C PHE A 53 3.48 12.58 -4.88
N LEU A 54 3.69 12.29 -3.60
CA LEU A 54 2.78 12.68 -2.50
C LEU A 54 2.83 14.18 -2.14
N THR A 55 3.49 15.00 -2.95
CA THR A 55 3.63 16.45 -2.76
C THR A 55 3.20 17.20 -4.01
N GLY A 56 2.35 18.23 -3.85
CA GLY A 56 1.94 19.13 -4.94
C GLY A 56 0.43 19.27 -5.07
N HIS A 57 -0.01 19.67 -6.28
CA HIS A 57 -1.40 19.95 -6.61
C HIS A 57 -2.03 18.77 -7.36
N TRP A 58 -3.26 18.47 -6.99
CA TRP A 58 -4.02 17.35 -7.52
C TRP A 58 -5.43 17.80 -7.88
N ILE A 59 -5.92 17.39 -9.04
CA ILE A 59 -7.32 17.59 -9.44
C ILE A 59 -8.00 16.23 -9.40
N GLY A 60 -8.98 16.11 -8.52
CA GLY A 60 -9.79 14.92 -8.34
C GLY A 60 -11.16 15.07 -8.98
N MET A 61 -11.67 13.96 -9.51
CA MET A 61 -13.05 13.80 -9.94
C MET A 61 -13.57 12.50 -9.35
N TYR A 62 -14.77 12.53 -8.80
CA TYR A 62 -15.41 11.35 -8.24
C TYR A 62 -16.76 11.08 -8.88
N ASP A 63 -17.13 9.81 -8.90
CA ASP A 63 -18.43 9.34 -9.35
C ASP A 63 -19.05 8.42 -8.30
N TYR A 64 -20.36 8.19 -8.36
CA TYR A 64 -21.14 7.31 -7.49
C TYR A 64 -21.28 5.92 -8.12
N ASP A 65 -21.15 4.85 -7.34
CA ASP A 65 -21.32 3.47 -7.85
C ASP A 65 -22.76 3.18 -8.27
N ASN A 66 -23.74 3.77 -7.57
CA ASN A 66 -25.17 3.50 -7.76
C ASN A 66 -25.95 4.75 -8.16
N ARG A 67 -25.57 5.37 -9.28
CA ARG A 67 -26.29 6.54 -9.80
C ARG A 67 -27.77 6.22 -10.03
N THR A 68 -28.61 7.04 -9.42
CA THR A 68 -30.05 7.18 -9.70
C THR A 68 -30.31 8.50 -10.42
N ALA A 69 -31.54 8.70 -10.91
CA ALA A 69 -31.96 9.98 -11.49
C ALA A 69 -31.84 11.15 -10.49
N ASP A 70 -31.89 10.86 -9.18
CA ASP A 70 -31.77 11.85 -8.10
C ASP A 70 -30.35 11.96 -7.52
N THR A 71 -29.39 11.18 -8.03
CA THR A 71 -28.00 11.28 -7.58
C THR A 71 -27.39 12.58 -8.10
N PRO A 72 -26.77 13.41 -7.23
CA PRO A 72 -26.08 14.60 -7.67
C PRO A 72 -25.05 14.30 -8.76
N PRO A 73 -24.78 15.25 -9.67
CA PRO A 73 -23.73 15.06 -10.66
C PRO A 73 -22.38 14.82 -9.97
N ALA A 74 -21.53 14.00 -10.61
CA ALA A 74 -20.12 13.89 -10.27
C ALA A 74 -19.50 15.28 -10.13
N ASN A 75 -18.67 15.45 -9.09
CA ASN A 75 -18.03 16.72 -8.79
C ASN A 75 -16.52 16.60 -8.88
N THR A 76 -15.88 17.74 -9.01
CA THR A 76 -14.43 17.89 -9.04
C THR A 76 -13.95 18.58 -7.77
N PHE A 77 -12.73 18.27 -7.36
CA PHE A 77 -12.08 18.90 -6.22
C PHE A 77 -10.61 19.15 -6.51
N THR A 78 -10.04 20.14 -5.84
CA THR A 78 -8.60 20.36 -5.81
C THR A 78 -8.06 19.88 -4.49
N MET A 79 -6.94 19.17 -4.51
CA MET A 79 -6.22 18.76 -3.31
C MET A 79 -4.80 19.29 -3.39
N VAL A 80 -4.33 19.89 -2.30
CA VAL A 80 -2.93 20.24 -2.10
C VAL A 80 -2.39 19.27 -1.06
N MET A 81 -1.33 18.54 -1.40
CA MET A 81 -0.67 17.58 -0.52
C MET A 81 0.78 17.94 -0.28
N GLU A 82 1.26 17.61 0.91
CA GLU A 82 2.67 17.71 1.28
C GLU A 82 3.10 16.44 2.02
N LYS A 83 4.14 15.79 1.51
CA LYS A 83 4.80 14.72 2.24
C LYS A 83 5.68 15.32 3.34
N THR A 84 5.38 15.00 4.60
CA THR A 84 6.16 15.41 5.77
C THR A 84 7.02 14.25 6.27
N PRO A 85 8.02 14.48 7.15
CA PRO A 85 8.82 13.38 7.71
C PRO A 85 7.97 12.34 8.47
N GLN A 86 6.87 12.77 9.09
CA GLN A 86 6.01 11.91 9.90
C GLN A 86 4.82 11.33 9.12
N SER A 87 4.35 12.00 8.06
CA SER A 87 3.09 11.64 7.40
C SER A 87 2.87 12.33 6.05
N VAL A 88 1.62 12.41 5.59
CA VAL A 88 1.17 13.23 4.44
C VAL A 88 0.15 14.24 4.95
N ALA A 89 0.42 15.52 4.84
CA ALA A 89 -0.57 16.56 5.11
C ALA A 89 -1.33 16.90 3.82
N GLY A 90 -2.58 17.32 3.93
CA GLY A 90 -3.31 17.82 2.78
C GLY A 90 -4.59 18.55 3.10
N ILE A 91 -4.98 19.43 2.17
CA ILE A 91 -6.23 20.18 2.18
C ILE A 91 -6.96 19.94 0.87
N ILE A 92 -8.27 19.76 0.94
CA ILE A 92 -9.16 19.57 -0.19
C ILE A 92 -10.10 20.78 -0.28
N LEU A 93 -10.18 21.36 -1.48
CA LEU A 93 -11.09 22.44 -1.82
C LEU A 93 -12.11 21.97 -2.85
N GLU A 94 -13.37 22.27 -2.58
CA GLU A 94 -14.51 21.93 -3.43
C GLU A 94 -15.42 23.14 -3.64
N PRO A 95 -16.14 23.23 -4.77
CA PRO A 95 -17.23 24.17 -4.90
C PRO A 95 -18.27 23.95 -3.80
N ASP A 96 -18.73 25.01 -3.15
CA ASP A 96 -19.87 24.90 -2.24
C ASP A 96 -21.17 24.85 -3.05
N LEU A 97 -22.13 24.04 -2.60
CA LEU A 97 -23.47 24.00 -3.18
C LEU A 97 -24.33 25.19 -2.71
N ASN A 98 -23.96 25.83 -1.61
CA ASN A 98 -24.61 27.02 -1.12
C ASN A 98 -24.02 28.27 -1.80
N PRO A 99 -24.84 29.07 -2.53
CA PRO A 99 -24.36 30.23 -3.28
C PRO A 99 -23.77 31.36 -2.42
N GLN A 100 -23.95 31.34 -1.10
CA GLN A 100 -23.32 32.30 -0.18
C GLN A 100 -21.85 31.97 0.13
N PHE A 101 -21.42 30.74 -0.14
CA PHE A 101 -20.05 30.29 0.09
C PHE A 101 -19.40 29.94 -1.27
N TYR A 102 -18.16 30.36 -1.47
CA TYR A 102 -17.47 30.12 -2.73
C TYR A 102 -16.85 28.72 -2.81
N ALA A 103 -16.45 28.15 -1.67
CA ALA A 103 -15.82 26.84 -1.60
C ALA A 103 -15.99 26.23 -0.21
N GLN A 104 -16.03 24.90 -0.17
CA GLN A 104 -15.88 24.10 1.05
C GLN A 104 -14.43 23.63 1.17
N ILE A 105 -13.93 23.65 2.41
CA ILE A 105 -12.60 23.18 2.75
C ILE A 105 -12.74 21.94 3.61
N ALA A 106 -11.95 20.92 3.29
CA ALA A 106 -11.81 19.72 4.07
C ALA A 106 -10.34 19.39 4.32
N GLU A 107 -10.06 18.79 5.47
CA GLU A 107 -8.72 18.33 5.86
C GLU A 107 -8.53 16.85 5.52
N VAL A 108 -7.29 16.48 5.21
CA VAL A 108 -6.84 15.09 5.11
C VAL A 108 -6.37 14.63 6.48
N ILE A 109 -7.03 13.60 7.02
CA ILE A 109 -6.68 12.99 8.30
C ILE A 109 -6.39 11.49 8.12
N ASN A 110 -5.66 10.92 9.07
CA ASN A 110 -5.27 9.51 9.10
C ASN A 110 -4.67 8.97 7.78
N PRO A 111 -3.79 9.72 7.09
CA PRO A 111 -3.15 9.26 5.86
C PRO A 111 -2.28 8.02 6.15
N LYS A 112 -2.32 7.04 5.24
CA LYS A 112 -1.48 5.85 5.29
C LYS A 112 -1.00 5.52 3.89
N VAL A 113 0.27 5.19 3.77
CA VAL A 113 0.89 4.74 2.53
C VAL A 113 1.41 3.32 2.75
N ASN A 114 1.01 2.40 1.88
CA ASN A 114 1.46 1.00 1.92
C ASN A 114 1.72 0.50 0.50
N GLY A 115 2.99 0.39 0.12
CA GLY A 115 3.37 0.12 -1.26
C GLY A 115 2.85 1.22 -2.18
N LYS A 116 2.02 0.84 -3.16
CA LYS A 116 1.34 1.78 -4.07
C LYS A 116 0.01 2.30 -3.56
N LYS A 117 -0.48 1.83 -2.40
CA LYS A 117 -1.76 2.26 -1.85
C LYS A 117 -1.59 3.50 -1.00
N PHE A 118 -2.48 4.46 -1.20
CA PHE A 118 -2.64 5.64 -0.38
C PHE A 118 -4.08 5.71 0.11
N THR A 119 -4.26 5.65 1.43
CA THR A 119 -5.58 5.74 2.07
C THR A 119 -5.61 6.94 2.99
N PHE A 120 -6.72 7.65 3.05
CA PHE A 120 -6.91 8.74 3.99
C PHE A 120 -8.40 8.94 4.27
N THR A 121 -8.72 9.75 5.29
CA THR A 121 -10.06 10.24 5.53
C THR A 121 -10.09 11.73 5.24
N LYS A 122 -11.03 12.17 4.42
CA LYS A 122 -11.37 13.58 4.24
C LYS A 122 -12.37 13.97 5.32
N LYS A 123 -12.15 15.09 6.00
CA LYS A 123 -13.06 15.60 7.03
C LYS A 123 -13.40 17.07 6.78
N TYR A 124 -14.69 17.37 6.71
CA TYR A 124 -15.17 18.75 6.63
C TYR A 124 -15.26 19.37 8.03
N ASN A 125 -15.32 20.70 8.09
CA ASN A 125 -15.54 21.45 9.34
C ASN A 125 -16.87 21.10 10.03
N SER A 126 -17.87 20.66 9.25
CA SER A 126 -19.16 20.17 9.78
C SER A 126 -19.05 18.84 10.52
N GLY A 127 -17.90 18.14 10.43
CA GLY A 127 -17.68 16.83 11.01
C GLY A 127 -17.97 15.65 10.08
N THR A 128 -18.56 15.89 8.90
CA THR A 128 -18.75 14.84 7.88
C THR A 128 -17.40 14.28 7.44
N THR A 129 -17.29 12.95 7.41
CA THR A 129 -16.08 12.24 6.99
C THR A 129 -16.32 11.37 5.77
N ILE A 130 -15.35 11.32 4.87
CA ILE A 130 -15.33 10.47 3.68
C ILE A 130 -14.02 9.67 3.67
N GLU A 131 -14.12 8.35 3.54
CA GLU A 131 -12.95 7.46 3.47
C GLU A 131 -12.50 7.30 2.01
N TYR A 132 -11.19 7.42 1.77
CA TYR A 132 -10.57 7.26 0.47
C TYR A 132 -9.58 6.09 0.50
N SER A 133 -9.62 5.26 -0.53
CA SER A 133 -8.67 4.16 -0.76
C SER A 133 -8.19 4.20 -2.20
N LEU A 134 -6.96 4.66 -2.39
CA LEU A 134 -6.39 4.95 -3.70
C LEU A 134 -5.16 4.08 -3.99
N GLU A 135 -4.90 3.85 -5.26
CA GLU A 135 -3.68 3.25 -5.78
C GLU A 135 -2.97 4.23 -6.72
N ALA A 136 -1.65 4.29 -6.63
CA ALA A 136 -0.81 5.17 -7.43
C ALA A 136 -0.37 4.49 -8.74
N ASP A 137 -0.73 5.13 -9.85
CA ASP A 137 -0.14 4.91 -11.16
C ASP A 137 0.95 5.98 -11.41
N LEU A 138 2.20 5.62 -11.07
CA LEU A 138 3.34 6.54 -11.09
C LEU A 138 3.64 7.08 -12.50
N PRO A 139 3.74 6.24 -13.56
CA PRO A 139 3.95 6.72 -14.93
C PRO A 139 2.92 7.76 -15.39
N SER A 140 1.64 7.53 -15.07
CA SER A 140 0.54 8.39 -15.49
C SER A 140 0.35 9.61 -14.57
N ARG A 141 1.05 9.68 -13.44
CA ARG A 141 0.84 10.71 -12.40
C ARG A 141 -0.60 10.73 -11.87
N VAL A 142 -1.18 9.55 -11.67
CA VAL A 142 -2.59 9.38 -11.28
C VAL A 142 -2.70 8.63 -9.96
N LEU A 143 -3.63 9.06 -9.11
CA LEU A 143 -4.20 8.28 -8.02
C LEU A 143 -5.61 7.87 -8.42
N TYR A 144 -5.97 6.60 -8.30
CA TYR A 144 -7.31 6.12 -8.62
C TYR A 144 -7.80 5.12 -7.57
N GLY A 145 -9.11 5.02 -7.36
CA GLY A 145 -9.65 4.08 -6.40
C GLY A 145 -11.07 4.42 -6.00
N THR A 146 -11.37 4.27 -4.72
CA THR A 146 -12.73 4.40 -4.19
C THR A 146 -12.84 5.43 -3.10
N TRP A 147 -14.05 5.98 -2.94
CA TRP A 147 -14.44 6.82 -1.81
C TRP A 147 -15.75 6.30 -1.20
N SER A 148 -15.96 6.54 0.10
CA SER A 148 -17.21 6.16 0.77
C SER A 148 -17.54 7.02 1.98
N ILE A 149 -18.84 7.18 2.24
CA ILE A 149 -19.37 7.73 3.50
C ILE A 149 -19.88 6.53 4.31
N LYS A 150 -19.54 6.48 5.61
CA LYS A 150 -20.02 5.40 6.48
C LYS A 150 -21.56 5.35 6.49
N ASN A 151 -22.12 4.19 6.16
CA ASN A 151 -23.56 3.97 6.00
C ASN A 151 -24.22 4.91 4.96
N GLY A 152 -23.44 5.45 4.02
CA GLY A 152 -23.89 6.36 2.99
C GLY A 152 -23.43 5.94 1.59
N PRO A 153 -23.46 6.88 0.63
CA PRO A 153 -22.99 6.63 -0.72
C PRO A 153 -21.51 6.27 -0.79
N SER A 154 -21.15 5.64 -1.89
CA SER A 154 -19.76 5.32 -2.25
C SER A 154 -19.59 5.41 -3.75
N GLY A 155 -18.35 5.39 -4.19
CA GLY A 155 -18.06 5.34 -5.60
C GLY A 155 -16.58 5.33 -5.93
N ILE A 156 -16.30 5.65 -7.20
CA ILE A 156 -14.95 5.70 -7.74
C ILE A 156 -14.41 7.13 -7.75
N VAL A 157 -13.10 7.25 -7.69
CA VAL A 157 -12.41 8.54 -7.78
C VAL A 157 -11.12 8.38 -8.56
N GLN A 158 -10.79 9.40 -9.34
CA GLN A 158 -9.51 9.53 -10.01
C GLN A 158 -8.96 10.94 -9.77
N MET A 159 -7.65 11.04 -9.54
CA MET A 159 -6.95 12.28 -9.30
C MET A 159 -5.70 12.35 -10.17
N GLY A 160 -5.55 13.42 -10.94
CA GLY A 160 -4.35 13.70 -11.71
C GLY A 160 -3.47 14.73 -11.00
N LYS A 161 -2.16 14.49 -10.96
CA LYS A 161 -1.19 15.47 -10.46
C LYS A 161 -0.99 16.57 -11.50
N ILE A 162 -1.03 17.81 -11.05
CA ILE A 162 -0.77 18.99 -11.87
C ILE A 162 0.59 19.57 -11.51
N GLU A 163 1.42 19.81 -12.53
CA GLU A 163 2.74 20.39 -12.41
C GLU A 163 2.91 21.59 -13.34
N ALA A 164 3.85 22.49 -13.03
CA ALA A 164 4.06 23.70 -13.84
C ALA A 164 4.35 23.41 -15.33
N LYS A 165 5.00 22.27 -15.62
CA LYS A 165 5.31 21.83 -16.99
C LYS A 165 4.06 21.47 -17.81
N ASP A 166 2.92 21.24 -17.16
CA ASP A 166 1.68 20.90 -17.86
C ASP A 166 1.02 22.14 -18.51
N PHE A 167 1.59 23.33 -18.31
CA PHE A 167 1.13 24.62 -18.86
C PHE A 167 2.11 25.27 -19.84
N GLN A 168 3.17 24.56 -20.25
CA GLN A 168 4.19 25.01 -21.19
C GLN A 168 4.03 24.32 -22.54
#